data_AF-A0A3M1U613-F1
#
_entry.id   AF-A0A3M1U613-F1
#
_cell.length_a   1.000
_cell.length_b   1.000
_cell.length_c   1.000
_cell.angle_alpha   90.00
_cell.angle_beta   90.00
_cell.angle_gamma   90.00
#
_symmetry.space_group_name_H-M   'P 1'
#
loop_
_entity.id
_entity.type
_entity.pdbx_description
1 polymer ?
#
loop_
_entity_poly.entity_id
_entity_poly.type
_entity_poly.pdbx_seq_one_letter_code
_entity_poly.pdbx_strand_id
1 'polypeptide(L)' 'MSLLCFILLWVVAYIACKILISFLSDLFSDTKRCPRCEGKGWWQNTRNRDKCEWCQGSGRIPKNADL' A
#
# COMPACT_ATOMS: atom_id res chain seq x y z
N MET A 1 -31.94 -24.84 1.23
CA MET A 1 -30.81 -23.89 1.39
C MET A 1 -31.36 -22.48 1.26
N SER A 2 -31.45 -21.73 2.37
CA SER A 2 -32.05 -20.39 2.37
C SER A 2 -31.21 -19.39 1.57
N LEU A 3 -31.86 -18.40 0.95
CA LEU A 3 -31.22 -17.28 0.23
C LEU A 3 -30.10 -16.59 1.04
N LEU A 4 -30.23 -16.58 2.37
CA LEU A 4 -29.21 -16.10 3.31
C LEU A 4 -27.87 -16.83 3.16
N CYS A 5 -27.86 -18.14 2.91
CA CYS A 5 -26.63 -18.90 2.70
C CYS A 5 -25.90 -18.47 1.42
N PHE A 6 -26.64 -18.21 0.33
CA PHE A 6 -26.04 -17.75 -0.92
C PHE A 6 -25.41 -16.37 -0.78
N ILE A 7 -26.07 -15.46 -0.05
CA ILE A 7 -25.54 -14.12 0.23
C ILE A 7 -24.26 -14.22 1.08
N LEU A 8 -24.27 -15.03 2.15
CA LEU A 8 -23.10 -15.22 3.00
C LEU A 8 -21.92 -15.81 2.24
N LEU A 9 -22.16 -16.81 1.38
CA LEU A 9 -21.11 -17.40 0.53
C LEU A 9 -20.53 -16.37 -0.44
N TRP A 10 -21.36 -15.55 -1.07
CA TRP A 10 -20.91 -14.47 -1.95
C TRP A 10 -20.10 -13.41 -1.22
N VAL A 11 -20.52 -13.00 -0.02
CA VAL A 11 -19.80 -12.03 0.80
C VAL A 11 -18.44 -12.59 1.22
N VAL A 12 -18.38 -13.84 1.67
CA VAL A 12 -17.12 -14.49 2.05
C VAL A 12 -16.20 -14.61 0.83
N ALA A 13 -16.73 -15.04 -0.33
CA ALA A 13 -15.96 -15.13 -1.57
C ALA A 13 -15.43 -13.76 -2.03
N TYR A 14 -16.26 -12.71 -1.94
CA TYR A 14 -15.86 -11.34 -2.26
C TYR A 14 -14.73 -10.84 -1.35
N ILE A 15 -14.85 -11.06 -0.04
CA ILE A 15 -13.82 -10.67 0.94
C ILE A 15 -12.52 -11.44 0.67
N ALA A 16 -12.61 -12.76 0.44
CA ALA A 16 -11.45 -13.59 0.12
C ALA A 16 -10.73 -13.11 -1.16
N CYS A 17 -11.49 -12.82 -2.23
CA CYS A 17 -10.94 -12.25 -3.47
C CYS A 17 -10.26 -10.90 -3.22
N LYS A 18 -10.88 -10.01 -2.44
CA LYS A 18 -10.30 -8.69 -2.15
C LYS A 18 -8.97 -8.80 -1.40
N ILE A 19 -8.89 -9.71 -0.42
CA ILE A 19 -7.65 -9.97 0.33
C ILE A 19 -6.58 -10.53 -0.61
N LEU A 20 -6.94 -11.51 -1.46
CA LEU A 20 -6.01 -12.12 -2.41
C LEU A 20 -5.45 -11.10 -3.40
N ILE A 21 -6.28 -10.21 -3.94
CA ILE A 21 -5.88 -9.14 -4.85
C ILE A 21 -4.95 -8.14 -4.16
N SER A 22 -5.27 -7.73 -2.92
CA SER A 22 -4.41 -6.84 -2.14
C SER A 22 -3.01 -7.45 -1.98
N PHE A 23 -2.94 -8.73 -1.61
CA PHE A 23 -1.68 -9.42 -1.40
C PHE A 23 -0.86 -9.56 -2.70
N LEU A 24 -1.54 -9.85 -3.83
CA LEU A 24 -0.91 -9.87 -5.14
C LEU A 24 -0.31 -8.51 -5.52
N SER A 25 -1.02 -7.41 -5.23
CA SER A 25 -0.57 -6.07 -5.56
C SER A 25 0.70 -5.66 -4.79
N ASP A 26 0.87 -6.13 -3.56
CA ASP A 26 2.09 -5.91 -2.77
C ASP A 26 3.28 -6.75 -3.27
N LEU A 27 3.01 -7.92 -3.85
CA LEU A 27 4.00 -8.80 -4.46
C LEU A 27 4.54 -8.20 -5.78
N PHE A 28 3.63 -7.74 -6.64
CA PHE A 28 3.96 -7.09 -7.92
C PHE A 28 4.40 -5.64 -7.78
N SER A 29 4.18 -5.00 -6.64
CA SER A 29 4.71 -3.67 -6.40
C SER A 29 6.23 -3.73 -6.25
N ASP A 30 6.94 -3.32 -7.29
CA ASP A 30 8.38 -3.03 -7.24
C ASP A 30 8.72 -1.79 -6.39
N THR A 31 7.75 -1.22 -5.68
CA THR A 31 7.97 -0.09 -4.78
C THR A 31 7.71 -0.46 -3.33
N LYS A 32 8.52 0.10 -2.43
CA LYS A 32 8.38 0.01 -0.97
C LYS A 32 8.24 1.40 -0.37
N ARG A 33 7.76 1.48 0.89
CA ARG A 33 7.76 2.76 1.62
C ARG A 33 9.18 3.29 1.71
N CYS A 34 9.34 4.59 1.44
CA CYS A 34 10.63 5.24 1.61
C CYS A 34 11.06 5.18 3.08
N PRO A 35 12.20 4.54 3.41
CA PRO A 35 12.63 4.37 4.80
C PRO A 35 12.98 5.72 5.45
N ARG A 36 13.43 6.70 4.65
CA ARG A 36 13.82 8.02 5.14
C ARG A 36 12.66 8.89 5.62
N CYS A 37 11.54 8.88 4.90
CA CYS A 37 10.34 9.62 5.30
C CYS A 37 9.23 8.72 5.86
N GLU A 38 9.53 7.44 6.12
CA GLU A 38 8.56 6.42 6.60
C GLU A 38 7.30 6.30 5.73
N GLY A 39 7.42 6.63 4.44
CA GLY A 39 6.31 6.68 3.51
C GLY A 39 5.42 7.91 3.57
N LYS A 40 5.81 8.95 4.34
CA LYS A 40 5.07 10.22 4.42
C LYS A 40 5.24 11.07 3.16
N GLY A 41 6.38 10.97 2.46
CA GLY A 41 6.68 11.80 1.28
C GLY A 41 7.24 13.19 1.61
N TRP A 42 7.29 13.57 2.87
CA TRP A 42 7.76 14.88 3.32
C TRP A 42 8.44 14.76 4.67
N TRP A 43 9.37 15.69 4.91
CA TRP A 43 10.01 15.88 6.20
C TRP A 43 9.13 16.79 7.06
N GLN A 44 8.97 16.45 8.33
CA GLN A 44 8.41 17.38 9.32
C GLN A 44 9.54 18.24 9.86
N ASN A 45 9.84 19.35 9.17
CA ASN A 45 10.63 20.41 9.74
C ASN A 45 9.70 21.43 10.41
N THR A 46 10.18 22.05 11.49
CA THR A 46 9.43 22.96 12.38
C THR A 46 8.92 24.23 11.71
N ARG A 47 9.29 24.49 10.45
CA ARG A 47 8.93 25.72 9.71
C ARG A 47 8.42 25.50 8.29
N ASN A 48 8.65 24.35 7.68
CA ASN A 48 8.17 24.06 6.33
C ASN A 48 8.02 22.55 6.10
N ARG A 49 7.09 22.18 5.21
CA ARG A 49 6.90 20.81 4.76
C ARG A 49 7.80 20.58 3.54
N ASP A 50 9.04 20.22 3.79
CA ASP A 50 10.00 19.95 2.71
C ASP A 50 9.73 18.58 2.10
N LYS A 51 9.71 18.52 0.77
CA LYS A 51 9.49 17.27 0.03
C LYS A 51 10.65 16.32 0.33
N CYS A 52 10.36 15.04 0.55
CA CYS A 52 11.43 14.07 0.72
C CYS A 52 12.16 13.90 -0.61
N GLU A 53 13.42 14.33 -0.66
CA GLU A 53 14.26 14.32 -1.87
C GLU A 53 14.48 12.90 -2.42
N TRP A 54 14.50 11.93 -1.52
CA TRP A 54 14.76 10.53 -1.85
C TRP A 54 13.62 9.86 -2.61
N CYS A 55 12.39 10.08 -2.15
CA CYS A 55 11.22 9.58 -2.85
C CYS A 55 10.60 10.64 -3.76
N GLN A 56 11.21 11.81 -3.89
CA GLN A 56 10.64 12.97 -4.60
C GLN A 56 9.18 13.22 -4.20
N GLY A 57 8.87 13.04 -2.92
CA GLY A 57 7.55 13.13 -2.30
C GLY A 57 6.46 12.16 -2.74
N SER A 58 6.80 11.05 -3.38
CA SER A 58 5.87 9.94 -3.62
C SER A 58 5.56 9.12 -2.34
N GLY A 59 6.43 9.18 -1.33
CA GLY A 59 6.42 8.28 -0.17
C GLY A 59 6.82 6.84 -0.49
N ARG A 60 7.08 6.50 -1.76
CA ARG A 60 7.45 5.15 -2.20
C ARG A 60 8.67 5.19 -3.11
N ILE A 61 9.64 4.34 -2.82
CA ILE A 61 10.85 4.17 -3.65
C ILE A 61 10.87 2.77 -4.25
N PRO A 62 11.57 2.55 -5.37
CA PRO A 62 11.77 1.20 -5.89
C PRO A 62 12.39 0.31 -4.81
N LYS A 63 11.96 -0.95 -4.69
CA LYS A 63 12.56 -1.95 -3.79
C LYS A 63 14.06 -2.09 -4.04
N ASN A 64 14.48 -1.85 -5.29
CA ASN A 64 15.83 -2.03 -5.82
C ASN A 64 16.71 -0.79 -5.64
N ALA A 65 16.15 0.34 -5.15
CA ALA A 65 16.86 1.62 -5.02
C ALA A 65 17.68 1.77 -3.72
N ASP A 66 17.82 0.68 -2.94
CA ASP A 66 18.65 0.64 -1.73
C ASP A 66 20.09 0.16 -2.01
N LEU A 67 20.48 -0.01 -3.29
CA LEU A 67 21.84 -0.37 -3.74
C LEU A 67 22.64 0.86 -4.17
#